data_AF-A0A8S2XAW3-F1
#
_entry.id   AF-A0A8S2XAW3-F1
#
_cell.length_a   1.000
_cell.length_b   1.000
_cell.length_c   1.000
_cell.angle_alpha   90.00
_cell.angle_beta   90.00
_cell.angle_gamma   90.00
#
_symmetry.space_group_name_H-M   'P 1'
#
loop_
_entity.id
_entity.type
_entity.pdbx_description
1 polymer ?
#
loop_
_entity_poly.entity_id
_entity_poly.type
_entity_poly.pdbx_seq_one_letter_code
_entity_poly.pdbx_strand_id
1 'polypeptide(L)'
;FLNKNVIERRQSKVSANVPIMKDFNTKDTFTDDFSSYGIENWQNYLLNLRDNYIHLDSSSISWGCCCLQLSLTTACPIWRGYLSNVDRRWNILSQTTDDRTKEEIENNVLHSSRYSSVSCYLSQTSQIYNDIKINIDHEVYQTLINNDCPEGVDRHFAHLFLRDPLYVTDEQVYPTGDDPSATYAFEFQITYFENAAFTVFLSLLTRAILSYKIDLRMSISLVNQNMERAQIRSTIQQSKFHFPTTIFH
;
A
#
# COMPACT_ATOMS: atom_id res chain seq x y z
N PHE A 1 5.95 8.13 -17.45
CA PHE A 1 6.41 9.09 -16.40
C PHE A 1 6.57 8.38 -15.07
N LEU A 2 5.52 8.16 -14.26
CA LEU A 2 5.65 7.69 -12.87
C LEU A 2 6.59 6.48 -12.64
N ASN A 3 6.52 5.39 -13.43
CA ASN A 3 7.42 4.23 -13.29
C ASN A 3 8.91 4.60 -13.50
N LYS A 4 9.20 5.51 -14.44
CA LYS A 4 10.56 6.02 -14.68
C LYS A 4 11.05 6.81 -13.47
N ASN A 5 10.22 7.73 -12.98
CA ASN A 5 10.56 8.61 -11.87
C ASN A 5 10.75 7.83 -10.55
N VAL A 6 9.97 6.76 -10.31
CA VAL A 6 10.21 5.81 -9.20
C VAL A 6 11.60 5.18 -9.32
N ILE A 7 11.96 4.63 -10.49
CA ILE A 7 13.24 3.95 -10.72
C ILE A 7 14.42 4.92 -10.60
N GLU A 8 14.29 6.13 -11.15
CA GLU A 8 15.30 7.19 -11.05
C GLU A 8 15.50 7.65 -9.61
N ARG A 9 14.43 7.95 -8.85
CA ARG A 9 14.53 8.28 -7.43
C ARG A 9 15.18 7.15 -6.62
N ARG A 10 14.71 5.93 -6.81
CA ARG A 10 15.17 4.72 -6.09
C ARG A 10 16.60 4.31 -6.46
N GLN A 11 17.19 4.88 -7.53
CA GLN A 11 18.47 4.48 -8.11
C GLN A 11 18.56 2.98 -8.47
N SER A 12 17.40 2.32 -8.64
CA SER A 12 17.28 0.88 -8.85
C SER A 12 15.86 0.53 -9.29
N LYS A 13 15.67 -0.65 -9.88
CA LYS A 13 14.31 -1.18 -10.09
C LYS A 13 13.64 -1.46 -8.74
N VAL A 14 12.32 -1.34 -8.73
CA VAL A 14 11.49 -1.92 -7.68
C VAL A 14 11.63 -3.44 -7.69
N SER A 15 11.43 -4.08 -6.55
CA SER A 15 11.55 -5.53 -6.42
C SER A 15 10.49 -6.02 -5.44
N ALA A 16 9.49 -6.71 -5.95
CA ALA A 16 8.47 -7.38 -5.15
C ALA A 16 8.62 -8.90 -5.26
N ASN A 17 8.58 -9.57 -4.12
CA ASN A 17 8.71 -11.01 -4.03
C ASN A 17 7.39 -11.60 -3.52
N VAL A 18 6.67 -12.32 -4.38
CA VAL A 18 5.38 -12.94 -4.04
C VAL A 18 5.60 -14.41 -3.70
N PRO A 19 5.22 -14.91 -2.50
CA PRO A 19 5.39 -16.32 -2.16
C PRO A 19 4.65 -17.21 -3.16
N ILE A 20 5.30 -18.21 -3.74
CA ILE A 20 4.64 -19.14 -4.67
C ILE A 20 3.86 -20.23 -3.94
N MET A 21 2.76 -20.71 -4.53
CA MET A 21 2.08 -21.90 -4.05
C MET A 21 2.91 -23.15 -4.37
N LYS A 22 3.23 -23.92 -3.33
CA LYS A 22 3.85 -25.25 -3.49
C LYS A 22 2.78 -26.31 -3.78
N ASP A 23 3.04 -27.04 -4.85
CA ASP A 23 2.31 -28.18 -5.38
C ASP A 23 3.33 -29.26 -5.79
N PHE A 24 2.90 -30.47 -6.15
CA PHE A 24 3.73 -31.66 -6.35
C PHE A 24 4.95 -31.48 -7.28
N ASN A 25 4.89 -30.53 -8.22
CA ASN A 25 5.95 -30.26 -9.19
C ASN A 25 6.30 -28.75 -9.28
N THR A 26 5.99 -27.96 -8.24
CA THR A 26 6.39 -26.55 -8.19
C THR A 26 7.89 -26.44 -8.01
N LYS A 27 8.61 -25.86 -8.99
CA LYS A 27 10.04 -25.56 -8.89
C LYS A 27 10.36 -24.67 -7.69
N ASP A 28 11.62 -24.66 -7.24
CA ASP A 28 12.08 -23.76 -6.18
C ASP A 28 12.48 -22.40 -6.76
N THR A 29 13.39 -22.39 -7.72
CA THR A 29 13.82 -21.17 -8.42
C THR A 29 13.00 -20.93 -9.69
N PHE A 30 12.53 -19.70 -9.88
CA PHE A 30 11.86 -19.24 -11.11
C PHE A 30 12.77 -18.24 -11.81
N THR A 31 13.53 -18.73 -12.78
CA THR A 31 14.31 -17.93 -13.71
C THR A 31 13.62 -17.89 -15.07
N ASP A 32 13.72 -16.76 -15.75
CA ASP A 32 13.37 -16.63 -17.16
C ASP A 32 14.65 -16.46 -17.96
N ASP A 33 14.80 -17.25 -19.02
CA ASP A 33 15.89 -17.07 -19.97
C ASP A 33 15.52 -16.01 -21.00
N PHE A 34 15.91 -14.77 -20.71
CA PHE A 34 15.71 -13.63 -21.60
C PHE A 34 16.73 -13.52 -22.73
N SER A 35 17.71 -14.44 -22.83
CA SER A 35 18.71 -14.41 -23.92
C SER A 35 18.08 -14.45 -25.30
N SER A 36 16.97 -15.19 -25.43
CA SER A 36 16.15 -15.31 -26.65
C SER A 36 15.47 -14.01 -27.11
N TYR A 37 15.35 -13.00 -26.24
CA TYR A 37 14.70 -11.71 -26.53
C TYR A 37 15.69 -10.59 -26.88
N GLY A 38 17.00 -10.87 -26.93
CA GLY A 38 18.02 -9.88 -27.28
C GLY A 38 18.19 -8.74 -26.26
N ILE A 39 17.76 -8.95 -25.01
CA ILE A 39 17.84 -7.94 -23.94
C ILE A 39 19.28 -7.88 -23.41
N GLU A 40 19.96 -6.75 -23.61
CA GLU A 40 21.27 -6.52 -22.99
C GLU A 40 21.19 -6.49 -21.46
N ASN A 41 22.22 -7.04 -20.81
CA ASN A 41 22.34 -7.13 -19.35
C ASN A 41 21.15 -7.82 -18.65
N TRP A 42 20.48 -8.76 -19.33
CA TRP A 42 19.35 -9.49 -18.77
C TRP A 42 19.69 -10.28 -17.49
N GLN A 43 20.96 -10.59 -17.25
CA GLN A 43 21.44 -11.21 -16.01
C GLN A 43 21.17 -10.32 -14.77
N ASN A 44 21.06 -8.99 -14.94
CA ASN A 44 20.70 -8.09 -13.84
C ASN A 44 19.29 -8.32 -13.28
N TYR A 45 18.41 -8.96 -14.06
CA TYR A 45 17.07 -9.37 -13.61
C TYR A 45 17.17 -10.57 -12.62
N LEU A 46 18.25 -11.34 -12.67
CA LEU A 46 18.49 -12.48 -11.78
C LEU A 46 18.94 -12.05 -10.37
N LEU A 47 19.53 -10.87 -10.22
CA LEU A 47 20.16 -10.38 -8.98
C LEU A 47 19.19 -10.28 -7.78
N ASN A 48 17.89 -10.12 -8.05
CA ASN A 48 16.85 -9.95 -7.04
C ASN A 48 15.95 -11.17 -6.87
N LEU A 49 16.22 -12.27 -7.60
CA LEU A 49 15.44 -13.50 -7.48
C LEU A 49 15.64 -14.13 -6.09
N ARG A 50 14.57 -14.76 -5.61
CA ARG A 50 14.57 -15.52 -4.36
C ARG A 50 13.87 -16.85 -4.60
N ASP A 51 14.48 -17.93 -4.13
CA ASP A 51 13.86 -19.25 -4.20
C ASP A 51 12.51 -19.24 -3.46
N ASN A 52 11.51 -19.86 -4.08
CA ASN A 52 10.12 -19.93 -3.63
C ASN A 52 9.31 -18.62 -3.77
N TYR A 53 9.82 -17.63 -4.52
CA TYR A 53 9.11 -16.40 -4.82
C TYR A 53 8.97 -16.15 -6.32
N ILE A 54 7.81 -15.64 -6.71
CA ILE A 54 7.56 -15.02 -8.01
C ILE A 54 8.12 -13.59 -7.92
N HIS A 55 9.16 -13.28 -8.68
CA HIS A 55 9.76 -11.96 -8.72
C HIS A 55 9.02 -11.03 -9.71
N LEU A 56 8.77 -9.80 -9.27
CA LEU A 56 8.11 -8.73 -10.04
C LEU A 56 8.95 -7.44 -9.93
N ASP A 57 9.33 -6.86 -11.07
CA ASP A 57 10.34 -5.78 -11.16
C ASP A 57 9.80 -4.44 -11.71
N SER A 58 8.48 -4.29 -11.80
CA SER A 58 7.81 -3.15 -12.45
C SER A 58 6.59 -2.66 -11.68
N SER A 59 6.49 -1.36 -11.43
CA SER A 59 5.33 -0.71 -10.77
C SER A 59 4.02 -0.90 -11.54
N SER A 60 4.11 -1.06 -12.86
CA SER A 60 2.97 -1.24 -13.75
C SER A 60 2.16 -2.51 -13.41
N ILE A 61 2.81 -3.54 -12.86
CA ILE A 61 2.18 -4.81 -12.49
C ILE A 61 1.10 -4.60 -11.41
N SER A 62 1.32 -3.67 -10.48
CA SER A 62 0.38 -3.39 -9.38
C SER A 62 -0.55 -2.20 -9.63
N TRP A 63 -0.13 -1.24 -10.47
CA TRP A 63 -1.03 -0.19 -10.95
C TRP A 63 -2.06 -0.73 -11.95
N GLY A 64 -1.76 -1.83 -12.64
CA GLY A 64 -2.73 -2.57 -13.47
C GLY A 64 -3.81 -3.34 -12.68
N CYS A 65 -3.70 -3.44 -11.35
CA CYS A 65 -4.70 -4.13 -10.54
C CYS A 65 -5.93 -3.22 -10.26
N CYS A 66 -7.08 -3.62 -10.80
CA CYS A 66 -8.38 -2.95 -10.65
C CYS A 66 -8.99 -3.08 -9.23
N CYS A 67 -10.00 -2.26 -8.88
CA CYS A 67 -9.92 -1.44 -7.67
C CYS A 67 -11.15 -1.09 -6.71
N LEU A 68 -11.81 -2.00 -5.94
CA LEU A 68 -12.82 -1.72 -4.85
C LEU A 68 -12.59 -2.06 -3.31
N GLN A 69 -11.90 -3.11 -2.79
CA GLN A 69 -11.55 -3.22 -1.32
C GLN A 69 -10.38 -4.20 -0.96
N LEU A 70 -9.89 -4.35 0.32
CA LEU A 70 -8.66 -5.14 0.66
C LEU A 70 -8.75 -6.45 1.49
N SER A 71 -9.68 -6.63 2.44
CA SER A 71 -9.69 -7.81 3.35
C SER A 71 -10.88 -8.76 3.18
N LEU A 72 -11.95 -8.32 2.52
CA LEU A 72 -13.18 -9.10 2.26
C LEU A 72 -13.33 -9.57 0.80
N THR A 73 -12.44 -9.12 -0.08
CA THR A 73 -12.54 -9.09 -1.55
C THR A 73 -11.47 -9.92 -2.30
N THR A 74 -11.13 -11.13 -1.83
CA THR A 74 -9.93 -11.89 -2.30
C THR A 74 -9.99 -12.14 -3.80
N ALA A 75 -9.10 -11.50 -4.56
CA ALA A 75 -9.14 -11.53 -6.03
C ALA A 75 -7.77 -11.62 -6.71
N CYS A 76 -6.65 -11.70 -5.97
CA CYS A 76 -5.29 -11.68 -6.54
C CYS A 76 -4.42 -12.92 -6.19
N PRO A 77 -4.86 -14.17 -6.47
CA PRO A 77 -4.08 -15.37 -6.21
C PRO A 77 -3.10 -15.76 -7.33
N ILE A 78 -3.09 -15.07 -8.47
CA ILE A 78 -2.23 -15.40 -9.62
C ILE A 78 -1.37 -14.20 -9.99
N TRP A 79 -0.05 -14.40 -10.04
CA TRP A 79 0.93 -13.38 -10.39
C TRP A 79 1.86 -13.90 -11.47
N ARG A 80 1.99 -13.15 -12.58
CA ARG A 80 2.93 -13.47 -13.67
C ARG A 80 2.76 -14.90 -14.25
N GLY A 81 1.52 -15.42 -14.24
CA GLY A 81 1.20 -16.79 -14.70
C GLY A 81 1.38 -17.89 -13.65
N TYR A 82 1.87 -17.57 -12.45
CA TYR A 82 2.07 -18.51 -11.35
C TYR A 82 1.03 -18.30 -10.24
N LEU A 83 0.62 -19.39 -9.60
CA LEU A 83 -0.29 -19.38 -8.45
C LEU A 83 0.50 -19.04 -7.18
N SER A 84 0.08 -18.00 -6.44
CA SER A 84 0.74 -17.54 -5.22
C SER A 84 0.16 -18.17 -3.95
N ASN A 85 0.94 -18.16 -2.87
CA ASN A 85 0.49 -18.50 -1.52
C ASN A 85 -0.01 -17.26 -0.74
N VAL A 86 -0.50 -16.26 -1.49
CA VAL A 86 -1.17 -15.05 -1.01
C VAL A 86 -2.32 -14.74 -1.98
N ASP A 87 -3.43 -14.22 -1.45
CA ASP A 87 -4.67 -13.97 -2.24
C ASP A 87 -4.93 -12.47 -2.49
N ARG A 88 -3.97 -11.61 -2.08
CA ARG A 88 -4.09 -10.15 -1.95
C ARG A 88 -2.95 -9.42 -2.62
N ARG A 89 -3.21 -8.20 -3.08
CA ARG A 89 -2.20 -7.37 -3.77
C ARG A 89 -1.43 -6.40 -2.89
N TRP A 90 -1.82 -6.14 -1.64
CA TRP A 90 -1.31 -4.98 -0.88
C TRP A 90 0.21 -4.97 -0.73
N ASN A 91 0.79 -6.10 -0.30
CA ASN A 91 2.23 -6.21 -0.13
C ASN A 91 2.97 -6.10 -1.47
N ILE A 92 2.34 -6.54 -2.57
CA ILE A 92 2.90 -6.46 -3.91
C ILE A 92 2.85 -5.00 -4.41
N LEU A 93 1.71 -4.32 -4.26
CA LEU A 93 1.57 -2.89 -4.52
C LEU A 93 2.65 -2.12 -3.75
N SER A 94 2.69 -2.28 -2.42
CA SER A 94 3.64 -1.60 -1.54
C SER A 94 5.10 -1.75 -2.00
N GLN A 95 5.55 -2.98 -2.31
CA GLN A 95 6.91 -3.26 -2.80
C GLN A 95 7.16 -2.73 -4.22
N THR A 96 6.22 -2.91 -5.15
CA THR A 96 6.37 -2.47 -6.56
C THR A 96 6.24 -0.95 -6.74
N THR A 97 5.79 -0.21 -5.73
CA THR A 97 5.74 1.27 -5.74
C THR A 97 6.67 1.88 -4.69
N ASP A 98 7.58 1.09 -4.12
CA ASP A 98 8.53 1.55 -3.11
C ASP A 98 9.64 2.37 -3.78
N ASP A 99 9.55 3.69 -3.68
CA ASP A 99 10.52 4.64 -4.25
C ASP A 99 11.69 4.96 -3.31
N ARG A 100 11.72 4.35 -2.10
CA ARG A 100 12.78 4.59 -1.11
C ARG A 100 14.16 4.18 -1.62
N THR A 101 15.14 5.05 -1.43
CA THR A 101 16.55 4.73 -1.66
C THR A 101 17.05 3.72 -0.63
N LYS A 102 18.22 3.10 -0.88
CA LYS A 102 18.86 2.23 0.13
C LYS A 102 19.18 2.99 1.41
N GLU A 103 19.67 4.22 1.29
CA GLU A 103 20.00 5.09 2.42
C GLU A 103 18.77 5.40 3.30
N GLU A 104 17.62 5.68 2.70
CA GLU A 104 16.38 5.95 3.44
C GLU A 104 15.87 4.74 4.23
N ILE A 105 16.15 3.53 3.74
CA ILE A 105 15.82 2.27 4.39
C ILE A 105 16.85 1.96 5.49
N GLU A 106 18.14 2.09 5.21
CA GLU A 106 19.25 1.78 6.13
C GLU A 106 19.30 2.75 7.31
N ASN A 107 19.13 4.06 7.06
CA ASN A 107 19.06 5.10 8.10
C ASN A 107 17.65 5.20 8.75
N ASN A 108 16.70 4.36 8.34
CA ASN A 108 15.31 4.35 8.80
C ASN A 108 14.62 5.74 8.75
N VAL A 109 14.92 6.51 7.70
CA VAL A 109 14.28 7.80 7.42
C VAL A 109 12.82 7.58 7.04
N LEU A 110 12.54 6.51 6.28
CA LEU A 110 11.22 6.18 5.76
C LEU A 110 10.82 4.73 6.10
N HIS A 111 10.10 4.55 7.21
CA HIS A 111 9.67 3.23 7.73
C HIS A 111 8.96 2.35 6.69
N SER A 112 8.17 2.94 5.79
CA SER A 112 7.34 2.24 4.81
C SER A 112 7.37 2.88 3.41
N SER A 113 7.02 2.09 2.40
CA SER A 113 6.70 2.56 1.05
C SER A 113 5.58 3.61 1.08
N ARG A 114 5.58 4.55 0.13
CA ARG A 114 4.52 5.57 -0.01
C ARG A 114 3.12 4.98 -0.15
N TYR A 115 3.00 3.75 -0.69
CA TYR A 115 1.79 2.95 -0.58
C TYR A 115 1.96 1.96 0.58
N SER A 116 1.40 2.29 1.74
CA SER A 116 1.40 1.46 2.95
C SER A 116 0.16 1.75 3.80
N SER A 117 -0.02 1.02 4.90
CA SER A 117 -1.14 1.22 5.83
C SER A 117 -1.10 2.62 6.46
N VAL A 118 -2.27 3.08 6.94
CA VAL A 118 -2.40 4.39 7.60
C VAL A 118 -1.46 4.49 8.80
N SER A 119 -0.60 5.51 8.80
CA SER A 119 0.47 5.67 9.78
C SER A 119 -0.01 6.27 11.12
N CYS A 120 -1.12 7.00 11.11
CA CYS A 120 -1.71 7.66 12.28
C CYS A 120 -3.19 8.03 12.07
N TYR A 121 -3.93 8.18 13.18
CA TYR A 121 -5.23 8.87 13.21
C TYR A 121 -5.05 10.39 13.30
N LEU A 122 -5.96 11.11 12.63
CA LEU A 122 -5.94 12.57 12.52
C LEU A 122 -6.56 13.29 13.73
N SER A 123 -7.58 12.73 14.36
CA SER A 123 -8.30 13.42 15.45
C SER A 123 -7.46 13.48 16.72
N GLN A 124 -7.45 14.63 17.39
CA GLN A 124 -6.85 14.83 18.71
C GLN A 124 -7.32 13.76 19.74
N THR A 125 -8.61 13.41 19.74
CA THR A 125 -9.15 12.36 20.63
C THR A 125 -8.63 10.96 20.32
N SER A 126 -8.06 10.74 19.14
CA SER A 126 -7.54 9.45 18.68
C SER A 126 -6.03 9.30 18.87
N GLN A 127 -5.33 10.33 19.37
CA GLN A 127 -3.87 10.29 19.51
C GLN A 127 -3.40 9.18 20.47
N ILE A 128 -4.24 8.76 21.41
CA ILE A 128 -3.97 7.60 22.30
C ILE A 128 -3.77 6.27 21.55
N TYR A 129 -4.28 6.16 20.31
CA TYR A 129 -4.13 4.98 19.46
C TYR A 129 -2.93 5.07 18.51
N ASN A 130 -2.24 6.22 18.45
CA ASN A 130 -1.04 6.42 17.63
C ASN A 130 0.20 5.90 18.37
N ASP A 131 0.28 4.58 18.53
CA ASP A 131 1.31 3.88 19.30
C ASP A 131 2.59 3.55 18.51
N ILE A 132 2.65 3.94 17.24
CA ILE A 132 3.84 3.79 16.38
C ILE A 132 4.53 5.14 16.20
N LYS A 133 5.86 5.16 16.36
CA LYS A 133 6.67 6.31 16.01
C LYS A 133 6.71 6.50 14.49
N ILE A 134 6.14 7.60 14.02
CA ILE A 134 6.32 8.09 12.65
C ILE A 134 7.39 9.17 12.62
N ASN A 135 8.21 9.18 11.56
CA ASN A 135 9.11 10.30 11.29
C ASN A 135 8.29 11.43 10.65
N ILE A 136 8.70 12.68 10.86
CA ILE A 136 8.06 13.87 10.31
C ILE A 136 9.12 14.83 9.76
N ASP A 137 8.75 15.63 8.77
CA ASP A 137 9.51 16.80 8.40
C ASP A 137 9.34 17.89 9.47
N HIS A 138 10.44 18.32 10.09
CA HIS A 138 10.40 19.26 11.20
C HIS A 138 10.14 20.72 10.76
N GLU A 139 10.52 21.10 9.54
CA GLU A 139 10.31 22.45 8.99
C GLU A 139 8.85 22.64 8.58
N VAL A 140 8.28 21.64 7.90
CA VAL A 140 6.85 21.58 7.57
C VAL A 140 6.02 21.50 8.85
N TYR A 141 6.40 20.67 9.82
CA TYR A 141 5.70 20.60 11.11
C TYR A 141 5.69 21.96 11.83
N GLN A 142 6.84 22.65 11.92
CA GLN A 142 6.90 23.96 12.55
C GLN A 142 6.06 25.00 11.79
N THR A 143 6.06 24.94 10.46
CA THR A 143 5.20 25.79 9.61
C THR A 143 3.71 25.54 9.89
N LEU A 144 3.29 24.28 10.02
CA LEU A 144 1.91 23.91 10.34
C LEU A 144 1.49 24.39 11.74
N ILE A 145 2.34 24.22 12.75
CA ILE A 145 2.11 24.73 14.11
C ILE A 145 2.00 26.27 14.13
N ASN A 146 2.86 26.97 13.38
CA ASN A 146 2.85 28.44 13.29
C ASN A 146 1.60 29.01 12.59
N ASN A 147 0.80 28.17 11.92
CA ASN A 147 -0.44 28.53 11.23
C ASN A 147 -1.68 27.89 11.88
N ASP A 148 -1.62 27.60 13.19
CA ASP A 148 -2.72 27.07 13.99
C ASP A 148 -3.34 25.75 13.46
N CYS A 149 -2.52 24.90 12.81
CA CYS A 149 -2.97 23.59 12.33
C CYS A 149 -3.39 22.67 13.50
N PRO A 150 -4.56 22.00 13.45
CA PRO A 150 -5.03 21.16 14.55
C PRO A 150 -4.10 19.97 14.88
N GLU A 151 -3.97 19.68 16.17
CA GLU A 151 -3.18 18.54 16.68
C GLU A 151 -3.67 17.21 16.10
N GLY A 152 -2.74 16.46 15.52
CA GLY A 152 -2.94 15.19 14.82
C GLY A 152 -3.01 15.34 13.30
N VAL A 153 -3.48 16.49 12.80
CA VAL A 153 -3.49 16.84 11.37
C VAL A 153 -2.12 17.37 10.95
N ASP A 154 -1.54 18.24 11.78
CA ASP A 154 -0.15 18.74 11.71
C ASP A 154 0.89 17.62 11.46
N ARG A 155 0.88 16.59 12.30
CA ARG A 155 1.82 15.46 12.27
C ARG A 155 1.57 14.55 11.07
N HIS A 156 0.32 14.41 10.65
CA HIS A 156 -0.02 13.63 9.46
C HIS A 156 0.54 14.28 8.20
N PHE A 157 0.30 15.58 7.98
CA PHE A 157 0.87 16.28 6.83
C PHE A 157 2.39 16.30 6.89
N ALA A 158 3.00 16.65 8.02
CA ALA A 158 4.46 16.62 8.18
C ALA A 158 5.08 15.23 7.91
N HIS A 159 4.35 14.13 8.12
CA HIS A 159 4.79 12.79 7.70
C HIS A 159 4.69 12.56 6.19
N LEU A 160 3.63 13.06 5.53
CA LEU A 160 3.46 12.95 4.08
C LEU A 160 4.53 13.74 3.31
N PHE A 161 4.88 14.95 3.78
CA PHE A 161 5.86 15.82 3.14
C PHE A 161 7.31 15.32 3.20
N LEU A 162 7.60 14.23 3.94
CA LEU A 162 8.87 13.49 3.83
C LEU A 162 9.06 12.76 2.48
N ARG A 163 8.07 12.78 1.57
CA ARG A 163 8.16 12.13 0.25
C ARG A 163 8.24 13.16 -0.86
N ASP A 164 9.22 12.99 -1.73
CA ASP A 164 9.32 13.81 -2.94
C ASP A 164 8.10 13.60 -3.87
N PRO A 165 7.68 14.65 -4.59
CA PRO A 165 6.68 14.52 -5.64
C PRO A 165 7.26 13.74 -6.82
N LEU A 166 6.69 12.57 -7.14
CA LEU A 166 7.14 11.74 -8.26
C LEU A 166 6.54 12.13 -9.61
N TYR A 167 5.55 13.01 -9.63
CA TYR A 167 4.92 13.52 -10.84
C TYR A 167 4.40 14.93 -10.57
N VAL A 168 4.87 15.87 -11.37
CA VAL A 168 4.44 17.27 -11.39
C VAL A 168 4.41 17.66 -12.87
N THR A 169 3.36 18.37 -13.27
CA THR A 169 3.23 19.00 -14.59
C THR A 169 3.40 20.50 -14.46
N ASP A 170 3.80 21.18 -15.53
CA ASP A 170 3.96 22.65 -15.52
C ASP A 170 2.64 23.36 -15.15
N GLU A 171 1.50 22.78 -15.54
CA GLU A 171 0.16 23.25 -15.17
C GLU A 171 -0.14 23.11 -13.66
N GLN A 172 0.47 22.14 -12.97
CA GLN A 172 0.38 21.98 -11.51
C GLN A 172 1.36 22.86 -10.74
N VAL A 173 2.47 23.29 -11.36
CA VAL A 173 3.38 24.30 -10.79
C VAL A 173 2.75 25.69 -10.87
N TYR A 174 2.04 25.98 -11.97
CA TYR A 174 1.36 27.23 -12.22
C TYR A 174 -0.16 27.00 -12.41
N PRO A 175 -0.89 26.63 -11.34
CA PRO A 175 -2.31 26.31 -11.43
C PRO A 175 -3.12 27.51 -11.95
N THR A 176 -3.79 27.30 -13.08
CA THR A 176 -4.65 28.31 -13.74
C THR A 176 -6.14 28.13 -13.38
N GLY A 177 -6.45 27.26 -12.41
CA GLY A 177 -7.78 27.05 -11.84
C GLY A 177 -7.78 25.90 -10.82
N ASP A 178 -8.91 25.73 -10.12
CA ASP A 178 -9.13 24.65 -9.16
C ASP A 178 -9.62 23.37 -9.87
N ASP A 179 -8.77 22.33 -9.98
CA ASP A 179 -9.20 20.98 -10.37
C ASP A 179 -9.35 20.08 -9.13
N PRO A 180 -10.58 19.65 -8.77
CA PRO A 180 -10.85 18.85 -7.57
C PRO A 180 -10.68 17.32 -7.75
N SER A 181 -10.16 16.83 -8.88
CA SER A 181 -10.29 15.42 -9.30
C SER A 181 -9.27 14.41 -8.71
N ALA A 182 -9.15 14.31 -7.38
CA ALA A 182 -8.42 13.21 -6.73
C ALA A 182 -9.30 11.98 -6.44
N THR A 183 -9.21 10.93 -7.26
CA THR A 183 -9.95 9.66 -7.06
C THR A 183 -9.04 8.54 -6.53
N TYR A 184 -9.41 7.95 -5.39
CA TYR A 184 -8.73 6.78 -4.81
C TYR A 184 -9.29 5.44 -5.36
N ALA A 185 -8.46 4.39 -5.40
CA ALA A 185 -8.73 3.07 -6.03
C ALA A 185 -8.27 1.87 -5.13
N PHE A 186 -8.89 0.66 -5.13
CA PHE A 186 -8.71 -0.46 -4.14
C PHE A 186 -8.53 -1.93 -4.72
N GLU A 187 -9.38 -2.98 -4.55
CA GLU A 187 -9.39 -4.28 -5.35
C GLU A 187 -10.80 -4.68 -5.96
N PHE A 188 -11.02 -4.77 -7.30
CA PHE A 188 -12.34 -4.89 -8.03
C PHE A 188 -12.78 -6.34 -8.28
N GLN A 189 -14.08 -6.60 -8.23
CA GLN A 189 -14.68 -7.94 -8.30
C GLN A 189 -15.17 -8.27 -9.71
N ILE A 190 -15.32 -9.56 -10.01
CA ILE A 190 -15.64 -10.03 -11.38
C ILE A 190 -17.03 -9.58 -11.83
N THR A 191 -18.04 -9.59 -10.94
CA THR A 191 -19.40 -9.20 -11.32
C THR A 191 -19.77 -7.78 -10.88
N TYR A 192 -20.57 -7.10 -11.70
CA TYR A 192 -21.18 -5.81 -11.33
C TYR A 192 -22.06 -5.91 -10.08
N PHE A 193 -22.65 -7.09 -9.80
CA PHE A 193 -23.45 -7.33 -8.61
C PHE A 193 -22.60 -7.32 -7.34
N GLU A 194 -21.47 -8.05 -7.30
CA GLU A 194 -20.54 -8.03 -6.17
C GLU A 194 -19.98 -6.63 -5.94
N ASN A 195 -19.55 -5.96 -7.02
CA ASN A 195 -19.06 -4.59 -6.96
C ASN A 195 -20.10 -3.63 -6.35
N ALA A 196 -21.35 -3.67 -6.84
CA ALA A 196 -22.44 -2.87 -6.30
C ALA A 196 -22.79 -3.24 -4.84
N ALA A 197 -22.76 -4.53 -4.49
CA ALA A 197 -23.02 -5.01 -3.13
C ALA A 197 -21.98 -4.47 -2.14
N PHE A 198 -20.68 -4.48 -2.49
CA PHE A 198 -19.62 -3.89 -1.67
C PHE A 198 -19.75 -2.36 -1.55
N THR A 199 -20.10 -1.65 -2.65
CA THR A 199 -20.34 -0.20 -2.61
C THR A 199 -21.53 0.16 -1.72
N VAL A 200 -22.65 -0.57 -1.83
CA VAL A 200 -23.85 -0.37 -1.00
C VAL A 200 -23.55 -0.71 0.47
N PHE A 201 -22.87 -1.83 0.73
CA PHE A 201 -22.44 -2.22 2.08
C PHE A 201 -21.57 -1.14 2.73
N LEU A 202 -20.58 -0.61 2.01
CA LEU A 202 -19.72 0.45 2.53
C LEU A 202 -20.52 1.74 2.81
N SER A 203 -21.42 2.14 1.91
CA SER A 203 -22.29 3.30 2.10
C SER A 203 -23.18 3.15 3.35
N LEU A 204 -23.77 1.97 3.55
CA LEU A 204 -24.57 1.66 4.74
C LEU A 204 -23.72 1.59 6.01
N LEU A 205 -22.51 1.02 5.94
CA LEU A 205 -21.57 0.95 7.06
C LEU A 205 -21.11 2.34 7.51
N THR A 206 -20.71 3.21 6.59
CA THR A 206 -20.36 4.61 6.90
C THR A 206 -21.53 5.36 7.52
N ARG A 207 -22.76 5.18 6.99
CA ARG A 207 -23.97 5.75 7.59
C ARG A 207 -24.22 5.21 8.99
N ALA A 208 -24.09 3.91 9.22
CA ALA A 208 -24.25 3.30 10.53
C ALA A 208 -23.22 3.81 11.55
N ILE A 209 -21.94 3.91 11.16
CA ILE A 209 -20.88 4.48 12.00
C ILE A 209 -21.23 5.90 12.44
N LEU A 210 -21.68 6.75 11.52
CA LEU A 210 -22.05 8.14 11.83
C LEU A 210 -23.35 8.24 12.65
N SER A 211 -24.39 7.49 12.30
CA SER A 211 -25.71 7.55 12.96
C SER A 211 -25.70 6.96 14.36
N TYR A 212 -24.98 5.86 14.60
CA TYR A 212 -24.87 5.21 15.90
C TYR A 212 -23.61 5.61 16.68
N LYS A 213 -22.81 6.55 16.14
CA LYS A 213 -21.52 7.03 16.72
C LYS A 213 -20.59 5.87 17.09
N ILE A 214 -20.48 4.88 16.20
CA ILE A 214 -19.73 3.65 16.46
C ILE A 214 -18.24 3.98 16.51
N ASP A 215 -17.59 3.65 17.63
CA ASP A 215 -16.13 3.75 17.74
C ASP A 215 -15.48 2.44 17.31
N LEU A 216 -14.75 2.50 16.19
CA LEU A 216 -13.98 1.37 15.66
C LEU A 216 -12.46 1.60 15.78
N ARG A 217 -12.04 2.63 16.53
CA ARG A 217 -10.62 2.97 16.68
C ARG A 217 -9.91 1.96 17.56
N MET A 218 -8.66 1.69 17.20
CA MET A 218 -7.75 0.77 17.89
C MET A 218 -6.30 1.13 17.56
N SER A 219 -5.37 0.73 18.42
CA SER A 219 -3.94 1.02 18.26
C SER A 219 -3.42 0.66 16.87
N ILE A 220 -2.66 1.57 16.24
CA ILE A 220 -2.16 1.41 14.86
C ILE A 220 -1.27 0.15 14.74
N SER A 221 -0.54 -0.25 15.80
CA SER A 221 0.20 -1.53 15.80
C SER A 221 -0.68 -2.76 15.55
N LEU A 222 -1.90 -2.78 16.09
CA LEU A 222 -2.87 -3.86 15.89
C LEU A 222 -3.52 -3.79 14.50
N VAL A 223 -3.70 -2.57 13.96
CA VAL A 223 -4.12 -2.36 12.56
C VAL A 223 -3.07 -2.90 11.60
N ASN A 224 -1.79 -2.63 11.84
CA ASN A 224 -0.70 -3.15 11.01
C ASN A 224 -0.59 -4.68 11.08
N GLN A 225 -0.70 -5.29 12.27
CA GLN A 225 -0.81 -6.76 12.40
C GLN A 225 -2.00 -7.35 11.63
N ASN A 226 -3.15 -6.66 11.63
CA ASN A 226 -4.30 -7.07 10.82
C ASN A 226 -3.99 -6.98 9.31
N MET A 227 -3.32 -5.92 8.86
CA MET A 227 -2.94 -5.73 7.45
C MET A 227 -1.96 -6.80 6.97
N GLU A 228 -1.01 -7.22 7.81
CA GLU A 228 -0.09 -8.33 7.56
C GLU A 228 -0.84 -9.67 7.46
N ARG A 229 -1.70 -9.98 8.45
CA ARG A 229 -2.53 -11.20 8.46
C ARG A 229 -3.44 -11.28 7.24
N ALA A 230 -4.00 -10.15 6.79
CA ALA A 230 -4.89 -10.06 5.63
C ALA A 230 -4.28 -10.63 4.35
N GLN A 231 -2.95 -10.64 4.20
CA GLN A 231 -2.27 -11.08 2.99
C GLN A 231 -2.15 -12.61 2.86
N ILE A 232 -2.17 -13.33 3.99
CA ILE A 232 -1.96 -14.78 4.01
C ILE A 232 -3.14 -15.47 3.31
N ARG A 233 -2.83 -16.49 2.50
CA ARG A 233 -3.85 -17.28 1.78
C ARG A 233 -4.88 -17.89 2.74
N SER A 234 -6.15 -17.94 2.33
CA SER A 234 -7.27 -18.49 3.11
C SER A 234 -7.53 -17.83 4.47
N THR A 235 -6.95 -16.65 4.74
CA THR A 235 -7.09 -15.94 6.02
C THR A 235 -8.55 -15.70 6.44
N ILE A 236 -9.47 -15.48 5.50
CA ILE A 236 -10.91 -15.31 5.79
C ILE A 236 -11.51 -16.52 6.54
N GLN A 237 -10.99 -17.73 6.30
CA GLN A 237 -11.51 -18.98 6.88
C GLN A 237 -10.71 -19.45 8.12
N GLN A 238 -9.46 -19.02 8.27
CA GLN A 238 -8.51 -19.64 9.21
C GLN A 238 -7.91 -18.66 10.23
N SER A 239 -7.84 -17.37 9.92
CA SER A 239 -7.13 -16.37 10.73
C SER A 239 -8.08 -15.59 11.65
N LYS A 240 -7.53 -15.09 12.77
CA LYS A 240 -8.22 -14.16 13.65
C LYS A 240 -7.65 -12.74 13.49
N PHE A 241 -8.56 -11.78 13.33
CA PHE A 241 -8.24 -10.36 13.32
C PHE A 241 -8.51 -9.75 14.69
N HIS A 242 -7.72 -8.74 15.04
CA HIS A 242 -8.00 -7.88 16.19
C HIS A 242 -9.17 -6.95 15.82
N PHE A 243 -10.14 -6.79 16.73
CA PHE A 243 -11.29 -5.90 16.54
C PHE A 243 -11.68 -5.30 17.90
N PRO A 244 -12.16 -4.05 18.00
CA PRO A 244 -12.59 -3.48 19.26
C PRO A 244 -13.72 -4.30 19.91
N THR A 245 -13.59 -4.59 21.20
CA THR A 245 -14.60 -5.34 21.98
C THR A 245 -15.78 -4.47 22.39
N THR A 246 -15.57 -3.16 22.49
CA THR A 246 -16.56 -2.15 22.84
C THR A 246 -16.59 -1.14 21.70
N ILE A 247 -17.76 -0.94 21.09
CA ILE A 247 -17.93 -0.09 19.90
C ILE A 247 -18.96 1.03 20.09
N PHE A 248 -19.56 1.13 21.28
CA PHE A 248 -20.54 2.15 21.65
C PHE A 248 -20.05 2.89 22.90
N HIS A 249 -20.12 4.23 22.86
CA HIS A 249 -19.71 5.16 23.91
C HIS A 249 -20.75 6.28 24.05
#